data_AF-A0A7V0RI47-F1
#
_entry.id   AF-A0A7V0RI47-F1
#
_cell.length_a   1.000
_cell.length_b   1.000
_cell.length_c   1.000
_cell.angle_alpha   90.00
_cell.angle_beta   90.00
_cell.angle_gamma   90.00
#
_symmetry.space_group_name_H-M   'P 1'
#
loop_
_entity.id
_entity.type
_entity.pdbx_description
1 polymer ?
#
loop_
_entity_poly.entity_id
_entity_poly.type
_entity_poly.pdbx_seq_one_letter_code
_entity_poly.pdbx_strand_id
1 'polypeptide(L)'
;MEQSGLSRAVGFFLAVLFAAVMGMSLIAVLVTEYMEPGRVMGEQARLTLRICGIAGALAALLAWWLQRFAARRGFAVRFFYALVIFLLAFGALGGLLGVISNFMFNPSSNDFSLTGLYWASVGGFYTFVLFLLGSFNPGLLVVLLSPGIILALVGPREIA
;
A
#
# COMPACT_ATOMS: atom_id res chain seq x y z
N MET A 1 -27.37 17.36 -16.51
CA MET A 1 -26.09 16.71 -16.88
C MET A 1 -24.86 17.29 -16.13
N GLU A 2 -25.03 18.07 -15.06
CA GLU A 2 -23.91 18.57 -14.22
C GLU A 2 -23.48 17.63 -13.08
N GLN A 3 -24.31 16.63 -12.75
CA GLN A 3 -24.03 15.70 -11.65
C GLN A 3 -22.81 14.78 -11.89
N SER A 4 -22.41 14.57 -13.15
CA SER A 4 -21.27 13.71 -13.49
C SER A 4 -19.92 14.35 -13.20
N GLY A 5 -19.80 15.68 -13.31
CA GLY A 5 -18.56 16.42 -13.05
C GLY A 5 -18.24 16.53 -11.56
N LEU A 6 -19.23 16.97 -10.76
CA LEU A 6 -19.10 17.12 -9.31
C LEU A 6 -18.81 15.77 -8.63
N SER A 7 -19.57 14.72 -8.98
CA SER A 7 -19.37 13.37 -8.43
C SER A 7 -17.97 12.82 -8.72
N ARG A 8 -17.47 13.06 -9.95
CA ARG A 8 -16.13 12.64 -10.36
C ARG A 8 -15.03 13.40 -9.63
N ALA A 9 -15.20 14.71 -9.42
CA ALA A 9 -14.27 15.54 -8.65
C ALA A 9 -14.23 15.12 -7.17
N VAL A 10 -15.39 14.95 -6.53
CA VAL A 10 -15.48 14.49 -5.13
C VAL A 10 -14.84 13.11 -4.96
N GLY A 11 -15.10 12.18 -5.88
CA GLY A 11 -14.48 10.85 -5.86
C GLY A 11 -12.95 10.89 -6.02
N PHE A 12 -12.41 11.86 -6.76
CA PHE A 12 -10.96 12.06 -6.86
C PHE A 12 -10.36 12.58 -5.55
N PHE A 13 -10.98 13.60 -4.94
CA PHE A 13 -10.52 14.12 -3.65
C PHE A 13 -10.57 13.06 -2.55
N LEU A 14 -11.63 12.26 -2.49
CA LEU A 14 -11.72 11.14 -1.54
C LEU A 14 -10.62 10.10 -1.77
N ALA A 15 -10.31 9.77 -3.03
CA ALA A 15 -9.24 8.83 -3.36
C ALA A 15 -7.88 9.34 -2.86
N VAL A 16 -7.57 10.62 -3.09
CA VAL A 16 -6.32 11.25 -2.65
C VAL A 16 -6.24 11.28 -1.12
N LEU A 17 -7.33 11.64 -0.44
CA LEU A 17 -7.37 11.70 1.02
C LEU A 17 -7.22 10.30 1.63
N PHE A 18 -7.90 9.31 1.08
CA PHE A 18 -7.73 7.91 1.44
C PHE A 18 -6.28 7.43 1.28
N ALA A 19 -5.65 7.75 0.16
CA ALA A 19 -4.26 7.42 -0.09
C ALA A 19 -3.29 8.08 0.90
N ALA A 20 -3.48 9.37 1.19
CA ALA A 20 -2.67 10.10 2.15
C ALA A 20 -2.78 9.51 3.56
N VAL A 21 -4.01 9.22 4.01
CA VAL A 21 -4.26 8.60 5.33
C VAL A 21 -3.60 7.23 5.41
N MET A 22 -3.75 6.39 4.38
CA MET A 22 -3.14 5.06 4.35
C MET A 22 -1.61 5.09 4.38
N GLY A 23 -1.00 6.00 3.61
CA GLY A 23 0.45 6.19 3.62
C GLY A 23 0.96 6.66 4.99
N MET A 24 0.27 7.64 5.60
CA MET A 24 0.63 8.14 6.93
C MET A 24 0.44 7.09 8.02
N SER A 25 -0.63 6.29 7.98
CA SER A 25 -0.87 5.24 8.98
C SER A 25 0.17 4.13 8.90
N LEU A 26 0.58 3.74 7.68
CA LEU A 26 1.65 2.76 7.49
C LEU A 26 2.98 3.28 8.05
N ILE A 27 3.32 4.54 7.78
CA ILE A 27 4.52 5.16 8.35
C ILE A 27 4.42 5.18 9.87
N ALA A 28 3.31 5.64 10.45
CA ALA A 28 3.15 5.77 11.90
C ALA A 28 3.34 4.43 12.63
N VAL A 29 2.71 3.36 12.15
CA VAL A 29 2.85 2.02 12.76
C VAL A 29 4.27 1.49 12.61
N LEU A 30 4.91 1.69 11.46
CA LEU A 30 6.28 1.23 11.28
C LEU A 30 7.28 2.08 12.08
N VAL A 31 7.06 3.40 12.24
CA VAL A 31 7.86 4.25 13.13
C VAL A 31 7.82 3.71 14.56
N THR A 32 6.65 3.29 15.05
CA THR A 32 6.55 2.72 16.39
C THR A 32 7.32 1.40 16.56
N GLU A 33 7.46 0.61 15.50
CA GLU A 33 8.26 -0.62 15.50
C GLU A 33 9.78 -0.33 15.44
N TYR A 34 10.20 0.68 14.68
CA TYR A 34 11.62 1.02 14.53
C TYR A 34 12.15 1.96 15.63
N MET A 35 11.28 2.58 16.42
CA MET A 35 11.62 3.46 17.55
C MET A 35 11.42 2.73 18.89
N GLU A 36 12.17 1.65 19.12
CA GLU A 36 12.31 1.12 20.48
C GLU A 36 13.04 2.15 21.37
N PRO A 37 12.65 2.33 22.64
CA PRO A 37 13.25 3.34 23.52
C PRO A 37 14.76 3.10 23.65
N GLY A 38 15.55 4.06 23.16
CA GLY A 38 17.02 4.04 23.21
C GLY A 38 17.73 3.70 21.88
N ARG A 39 16.99 3.38 20.81
CA ARG A 39 17.59 3.04 19.50
C ARG A 39 17.48 4.21 18.52
N VAL A 40 18.61 4.71 18.04
CA VAL A 40 18.63 5.71 16.96
C VAL A 40 18.31 5.03 15.64
N MET A 41 17.27 5.52 14.98
CA MET A 41 16.78 4.97 13.72
C MET A 41 17.82 5.19 12.61
N GLY A 42 18.38 4.10 12.08
CA GLY A 42 19.39 4.13 11.01
C GLY A 42 18.85 4.65 9.67
N GLU A 43 19.76 5.12 8.80
CA GLU A 43 19.45 5.66 7.47
C GLU A 43 18.62 4.68 6.62
N GLN A 44 18.97 3.39 6.68
CA GLN A 44 18.31 2.33 5.94
C GLN A 44 16.87 2.08 6.40
N ALA A 45 16.62 2.10 7.72
CA ALA A 45 15.26 2.01 8.26
C ALA A 45 14.41 3.21 7.81
N ARG A 46 15.01 4.40 7.69
CA ARG A 46 14.33 5.62 7.24
C ARG A 46 13.94 5.57 5.77
N LEU A 47 14.79 5.00 4.93
CA LEU A 47 14.47 4.73 3.53
C LEU A 47 13.33 3.70 3.43
N THR A 48 13.39 2.61 4.17
CA THR A 48 12.33 1.58 4.19
C THR A 48 10.98 2.17 4.59
N LEU A 49 10.93 3.00 5.65
CA LEU A 49 9.70 3.69 6.07
C LEU A 49 9.10 4.54 4.95
N ARG A 50 9.92 5.31 4.25
CA ARG A 50 9.47 6.17 3.14
C ARG A 50 8.92 5.34 2.00
N ILE A 51 9.61 4.26 1.64
CA ILE A 51 9.17 3.34 0.58
C ILE A 51 7.83 2.71 0.94
N CYS A 52 7.66 2.19 2.16
CA CYS A 52 6.42 1.60 2.62
C CYS A 52 5.26 2.62 2.65
N GLY A 53 5.51 3.85 3.08
CA GLY A 53 4.49 4.91 3.07
C GLY A 53 4.02 5.28 1.66
N ILE A 54 4.97 5.46 0.73
CA ILE A 54 4.66 5.79 -0.67
C ILE A 54 3.96 4.61 -1.36
N ALA A 55 4.44 3.39 -1.16
CA ALA A 55 3.79 2.18 -1.67
C ALA A 55 2.37 2.04 -1.14
N GLY A 56 2.15 2.34 0.15
CA GLY A 56 0.85 2.38 0.82
C GLY A 56 -0.15 3.31 0.17
N ALA A 57 0.28 4.56 -0.05
CA ALA A 57 -0.55 5.57 -0.68
C ALA A 57 -0.90 5.20 -2.14
N LEU A 58 0.09 4.73 -2.91
CA LEU A 58 -0.12 4.32 -4.29
C LEU A 58 -1.02 3.08 -4.40
N ALA A 59 -0.86 2.10 -3.51
CA ALA A 59 -1.71 0.92 -3.44
C ALA A 59 -3.16 1.28 -3.09
N ALA A 60 -3.37 2.23 -2.17
CA ALA A 60 -4.68 2.76 -1.82
C ALA A 60 -5.36 3.48 -3.01
N LEU A 61 -4.61 4.26 -3.80
CA LEU A 61 -5.13 4.84 -5.04
C LEU A 61 -5.54 3.75 -6.03
N LEU A 62 -4.67 2.77 -6.30
CA LEU A 62 -5.00 1.69 -7.23
C LEU A 62 -6.23 0.90 -6.78
N ALA A 63 -6.32 0.58 -5.49
CA ALA A 63 -7.49 -0.09 -4.91
C ALA A 63 -8.76 0.73 -5.11
N TRP A 64 -8.74 2.05 -4.88
CA TRP A 64 -9.88 2.94 -5.11
C TRP A 64 -10.35 2.94 -6.57
N TRP A 65 -9.42 3.00 -7.52
CA TRP A 65 -9.74 3.05 -8.95
C TRP A 65 -10.28 1.72 -9.46
N LEU A 66 -9.67 0.61 -9.04
CA LEU A 66 -10.07 -0.74 -9.44
C LEU A 66 -11.38 -1.17 -8.76
N GLN A 67 -11.73 -0.61 -7.58
CA GLN A 67 -12.99 -0.86 -6.87
C GLN A 67 -14.23 -0.74 -7.76
N ARG A 68 -14.17 0.06 -8.83
CA ARG A 68 -15.25 0.24 -9.83
C ARG A 68 -15.71 -1.08 -10.44
N PHE A 69 -14.84 -2.07 -10.62
CA PHE A 69 -15.22 -3.39 -11.14
C PHE A 69 -16.12 -4.18 -10.18
N ALA A 70 -16.00 -3.95 -8.87
CA ALA A 70 -16.86 -4.53 -7.85
C ALA A 70 -18.03 -3.61 -7.44
N ALA A 71 -18.21 -2.45 -8.10
CA ALA A 71 -19.17 -1.42 -7.72
C ALA A 71 -20.63 -1.86 -7.83
N ARG A 72 -20.95 -2.97 -8.50
CA ARG A 72 -22.32 -3.54 -8.59
C ARG A 72 -22.55 -4.73 -7.66
N ARG A 73 -21.52 -5.20 -6.95
CA ARG A 73 -21.57 -6.39 -6.09
C ARG A 73 -21.88 -6.02 -4.64
N GLY A 74 -22.24 -7.03 -3.84
CA GLY A 74 -22.51 -6.87 -2.41
C GLY A 74 -21.26 -6.51 -1.59
N PHE A 75 -21.48 -6.14 -0.32
CA PHE A 75 -20.43 -5.66 0.60
C PHE A 75 -19.24 -6.62 0.70
N ALA A 76 -19.48 -7.91 0.92
CA ALA A 76 -18.42 -8.91 1.10
C ALA A 76 -17.49 -8.99 -0.11
N VAL A 77 -18.04 -9.01 -1.33
CA VAL A 77 -17.25 -9.08 -2.57
C VAL A 77 -16.39 -7.83 -2.73
N ARG A 78 -16.94 -6.64 -2.42
CA ARG A 78 -16.18 -5.38 -2.47
C ARG A 78 -15.06 -5.34 -1.44
N PHE A 79 -15.32 -5.85 -0.24
CA PHE A 79 -14.33 -5.94 0.83
C PHE A 79 -13.15 -6.83 0.41
N PHE A 80 -13.42 -8.07 0.01
CA PHE A 80 -12.35 -9.01 -0.37
C PHE A 80 -11.61 -8.54 -1.63
N TYR A 81 -12.32 -7.98 -2.60
CA TYR A 81 -11.71 -7.46 -3.82
C TYR A 81 -10.77 -6.28 -3.54
N ALA A 82 -11.23 -5.30 -2.75
CA ALA A 82 -10.41 -4.17 -2.29
C ALA A 82 -9.15 -4.63 -1.57
N LEU A 83 -9.32 -5.59 -0.64
CA LEU A 83 -8.23 -6.12 0.17
C LEU A 83 -7.18 -6.82 -0.69
N VAL A 84 -7.61 -7.69 -1.61
CA VAL A 84 -6.71 -8.40 -2.52
C VAL A 84 -5.94 -7.43 -3.40
N ILE A 85 -6.62 -6.45 -4.00
CA ILE A 85 -5.93 -5.44 -4.84
C ILE A 85 -4.95 -4.63 -4.02
N PHE A 86 -5.34 -4.18 -2.83
CA PHE A 86 -4.48 -3.40 -1.97
C PHE A 86 -3.21 -4.18 -1.62
N LEU A 87 -3.33 -5.44 -1.20
CA LEU A 87 -2.18 -6.28 -0.85
C LEU A 87 -1.26 -6.55 -2.05
N LEU A 88 -1.83 -6.87 -3.21
CA LEU A 88 -1.06 -7.09 -4.44
C LEU A 88 -0.34 -5.81 -4.90
N ALA A 89 -1.05 -4.69 -4.94
CA ALA A 89 -0.48 -3.40 -5.33
C ALA A 89 0.58 -2.95 -4.33
N PHE A 90 0.33 -3.09 -3.04
CA PHE A 90 1.28 -2.74 -1.99
C PHE A 90 2.57 -3.56 -2.11
N GLY A 91 2.45 -4.88 -2.26
CA GLY A 91 3.60 -5.76 -2.43
C GLY A 91 4.40 -5.45 -3.69
N ALA A 92 3.72 -5.27 -4.84
CA ALA A 92 4.37 -4.96 -6.11
C ALA A 92 5.08 -3.59 -6.08
N LEU A 93 4.42 -2.55 -5.56
CA LEU A 93 4.99 -1.21 -5.47
C LEU A 93 6.11 -1.12 -4.43
N GLY A 94 5.97 -1.81 -3.30
CA GLY A 94 7.03 -1.91 -2.29
C GLY A 94 8.29 -2.55 -2.86
N GLY A 95 8.15 -3.66 -3.59
CA GLY A 95 9.27 -4.32 -4.28
C GLY A 95 9.91 -3.41 -5.33
N LEU A 96 9.11 -2.78 -6.18
CA LEU A 96 9.60 -1.87 -7.23
C LEU A 96 10.36 -0.67 -6.65
N LEU A 97 9.78 0.02 -5.68
CA LEU A 97 10.41 1.18 -5.03
C LEU A 97 11.66 0.77 -4.25
N GLY A 98 11.67 -0.43 -3.65
CA GLY A 98 12.85 -1.03 -3.04
C GLY A 98 14.00 -1.20 -4.04
N VAL A 99 13.71 -1.74 -5.23
CA VAL A 99 14.72 -1.89 -6.28
C VAL A 99 15.21 -0.54 -6.80
N ILE A 100 14.30 0.41 -7.07
CA ILE A 100 14.65 1.76 -7.52
C ILE A 100 15.56 2.46 -6.47
N SER A 101 15.21 2.35 -5.19
CA SER A 101 16.02 2.92 -4.12
C SER A 101 17.42 2.31 -4.06
N ASN A 102 17.53 0.98 -4.22
CA ASN A 102 18.84 0.33 -4.25
C ASN A 102 19.65 0.71 -5.49
N PHE A 103 19.02 0.86 -6.65
CA PHE A 103 19.70 1.36 -7.85
C PHE A 103 20.29 2.76 -7.65
N MET A 104 19.52 3.66 -7.03
CA MET A 104 19.93 5.06 -6.83
C MET A 104 21.00 5.23 -5.74
N PHE A 105 20.92 4.47 -4.65
CA PHE A 105 21.74 4.70 -3.46
C PHE A 105 22.79 3.63 -3.20
N ASN A 106 22.64 2.41 -3.73
CA ASN A 106 23.54 1.27 -3.53
C ASN A 106 23.74 0.44 -4.83
N PRO A 107 24.25 1.05 -5.91
CA PRO A 107 24.35 0.39 -7.22
C PRO A 107 25.36 -0.77 -7.27
N SER A 108 26.29 -0.87 -6.33
CA SER A 108 27.29 -1.94 -6.31
C SER A 108 26.82 -3.23 -5.62
N SER A 109 25.67 -3.20 -4.94
CA SER A 109 25.22 -4.27 -4.05
C SER A 109 24.33 -5.32 -4.70
N ASN A 110 23.74 -5.01 -5.87
CA ASN A 110 22.69 -5.84 -6.47
C ASN A 110 22.99 -6.17 -7.94
N ASP A 111 22.63 -7.38 -8.33
CA ASP A 111 22.59 -7.78 -9.72
C ASP A 111 21.37 -7.13 -10.41
N PHE A 112 21.62 -6.16 -11.29
CA PHE A 112 20.60 -5.47 -12.09
C PHE A 112 20.23 -6.20 -13.39
N SER A 113 20.67 -7.45 -13.57
CA SER A 113 20.11 -8.30 -14.62
C SER A 113 18.59 -8.47 -14.43
N LEU A 114 17.84 -8.69 -15.52
CA LEU A 114 16.39 -8.93 -15.44
C LEU A 114 16.04 -10.08 -14.48
N THR A 115 16.90 -11.11 -14.45
CA THR A 115 16.80 -12.25 -13.55
C THR A 115 17.07 -11.84 -12.09
N GLY A 116 18.10 -11.02 -11.85
CA GLY A 116 18.41 -10.47 -10.52
C GLY A 116 17.29 -9.59 -9.97
N LEU A 117 16.72 -8.71 -10.80
CA LEU A 117 15.55 -7.90 -10.46
C LEU A 117 14.31 -8.73 -10.13
N TYR A 118 14.07 -9.81 -10.89
CA TYR A 118 12.97 -10.73 -10.64
C TYR A 118 13.10 -11.38 -9.25
N TRP A 119 14.25 -11.97 -8.95
CA TRP A 119 14.49 -12.63 -7.66
C TRP A 119 14.51 -11.65 -6.49
N ALA A 120 15.03 -10.43 -6.68
CA ALA A 120 14.97 -9.37 -5.68
C ALA A 120 13.52 -8.95 -5.37
N SER A 121 12.67 -8.85 -6.40
CA SER A 121 11.26 -8.51 -6.23
C SER A 121 10.48 -9.62 -5.52
N VAL A 122 10.74 -10.88 -5.88
CA VAL A 122 10.15 -12.06 -5.23
C VAL A 122 10.61 -12.15 -3.76
N GLY A 123 11.90 -11.95 -3.49
CA GLY A 123 12.45 -11.93 -2.14
C GLY A 123 11.90 -10.79 -1.29
N GLY A 124 11.74 -9.60 -1.86
CA GLY A 124 11.09 -8.46 -1.20
C GLY A 124 9.63 -8.75 -0.84
N PHE A 125 8.87 -9.37 -1.76
CA PHE A 125 7.49 -9.79 -1.50
C PHE A 125 7.41 -10.84 -0.38
N TYR A 126 8.24 -11.88 -0.41
CA TYR A 126 8.26 -12.90 0.64
C TYR A 126 8.64 -12.33 2.00
N THR A 127 9.70 -11.52 2.05
CA THR A 127 10.14 -10.88 3.31
C THR A 127 9.06 -9.96 3.84
N PHE A 128 8.35 -9.24 2.97
CA PHE A 128 7.22 -8.41 3.35
C PHE A 128 6.04 -9.22 3.91
N VAL A 129 5.65 -10.30 3.22
CA VAL A 129 4.57 -11.20 3.68
C VAL A 129 4.93 -11.89 4.99
N LEU A 130 6.19 -12.32 5.15
CA LEU A 130 6.69 -12.90 6.39
C LEU A 130 6.78 -11.87 7.51
N PHE A 131 7.18 -10.63 7.23
CA PHE A 131 7.14 -9.55 8.21
C PHE A 131 5.69 -9.26 8.64
N LEU A 132 4.75 -9.31 7.70
CA LEU A 132 3.34 -9.07 7.93
C LEU A 132 2.66 -10.19 8.74
N LEU A 133 3.02 -11.45 8.50
CA LEU A 133 2.57 -12.61 9.27
C LEU A 133 3.31 -12.76 10.62
N GLY A 134 4.58 -12.38 10.66
CA GLY A 134 5.47 -12.59 11.79
C GLY A 134 5.50 -11.45 12.82
N SER A 135 5.21 -10.21 12.42
CA SER A 135 5.24 -9.05 13.31
C SER A 135 4.14 -9.10 14.38
N PHE A 136 3.01 -9.78 14.14
CA PHE A 136 1.84 -9.81 15.04
C PHE A 136 1.44 -8.41 15.60
N ASN A 137 1.85 -7.32 14.94
CA ASN A 137 1.55 -5.97 15.38
C ASN A 137 0.08 -5.68 15.06
N PRO A 138 -0.76 -5.40 16.08
CA PRO A 138 -2.18 -5.15 15.89
C PRO A 138 -2.45 -3.91 15.03
N GLY A 139 -1.59 -2.89 15.11
CA GLY A 139 -1.64 -1.71 14.25
C GLY A 139 -1.42 -2.05 12.77
N LEU A 140 -0.47 -2.92 12.44
CA LEU A 140 -0.25 -3.35 11.05
C LEU A 140 -1.47 -4.11 10.52
N LEU A 141 -2.02 -5.02 11.32
CA LEU A 141 -3.22 -5.78 10.96
C LEU A 141 -4.43 -4.87 10.71
N VAL A 142 -4.65 -3.90 11.61
CA VAL A 142 -5.73 -2.90 11.43
C VAL A 142 -5.53 -2.14 10.14
N VAL A 143 -4.32 -1.62 9.90
CA VAL A 143 -3.99 -0.84 8.71
C VAL A 143 -4.20 -1.65 7.42
N LEU A 144 -3.90 -2.96 7.42
CA LEU A 144 -4.08 -3.82 6.25
C LEU A 144 -5.55 -4.17 5.96
N LEU A 145 -6.38 -4.28 6.99
CA LEU A 145 -7.81 -4.56 6.85
C LEU A 145 -8.61 -3.29 6.51
N SER A 146 -8.17 -2.12 6.98
CA SER A 146 -8.89 -0.85 6.77
C SER A 146 -9.21 -0.53 5.32
N PRO A 147 -8.32 -0.75 4.32
CA PRO A 147 -8.64 -0.54 2.91
C PRO A 147 -9.86 -1.31 2.46
N GLY A 148 -9.97 -2.58 2.86
CA GLY A 148 -11.12 -3.42 2.57
C GLY A 148 -12.41 -2.82 3.12
N ILE A 149 -12.38 -2.41 4.40
CA ILE A 149 -13.55 -1.85 5.09
C ILE A 149 -13.95 -0.51 4.49
N ILE A 150 -13.01 0.42 4.36
CA ILE A 150 -13.23 1.78 3.89
C ILE A 150 -13.74 1.76 2.45
N LEU A 151 -13.14 0.97 1.57
CA LEU A 151 -13.57 0.89 0.17
C LEU A 151 -14.89 0.11 0.01
N ALA A 152 -15.22 -0.83 0.90
CA ALA A 152 -16.53 -1.47 0.87
C ALA A 152 -17.65 -0.51 1.32
N LEU A 153 -17.37 0.37 2.28
CA LEU A 153 -18.32 1.36 2.80
C LEU A 153 -18.46 2.58 1.88
N VAL A 154 -17.35 3.20 1.49
CA VAL A 154 -17.30 4.54 0.87
C VAL A 154 -16.81 4.48 -0.59
N GLY A 155 -16.35 3.32 -1.06
CA GLY A 155 -15.86 3.19 -2.42
C GLY A 155 -16.93 3.45 -3.49
N PRO A 156 -16.51 3.64 -4.76
CA PRO A 156 -17.42 3.93 -5.88
C PRO A 156 -18.60 2.96 -5.95
N ARG A 157 -19.82 3.51 -6.00
CA ARG A 157 -21.06 2.73 -6.15
C ARG A 157 -21.69 3.05 -7.50
N GLU A 158 -22.03 2.01 -8.25
CA GLU A 158 -22.93 2.13 -9.39
C GLU A 158 -24.29 1.58 -8.92
N ILE A 159 -25.26 2.48 -8.77
CA ILE A 159 -26.65 2.11 -8.50
C ILE A 159 -27.24 1.76 -9.87
N ALA A 160 -27.67 0.52 -10.03
CA ALA A 160 -28.44 0.09 -11.20
C ALA A 160 -29.88 0.61 -11.09
#